data_AF-A0A975CGY5-F1
#
_entry.id   AF-A0A975CGY5-F1
#
_cell.length_a   1.000
_cell.length_b   1.000
_cell.length_c   1.000
_cell.angle_alpha   90.00
_cell.angle_beta   90.00
_cell.angle_gamma   90.00
#
_symmetry.space_group_name_H-M   'P 1'
#
loop_
_entity.id
_entity.type
_entity.pdbx_description
1 polymer ?
#
loop_
_entity_poly.entity_id
_entity_poly.type
_entity_poly.pdbx_seq_one_letter_code
_entity_poly.pdbx_strand_id
1 'polypeptide(L)'
;MKSTVLLASIAVLAASFSAPLLAQGRDHGQDRGHDRRHAAPLSTASGAARSMQAVDNAAQPGQRAHGWRYFSDPAWQHAVVISPQGDYYFSRGDGLRWVAGTPTDV
;
A
#
# COMPACT_ATOMS: atom_id res chain seq x y z
N MET A 1 -29.43 38.78 6.95
CA MET A 1 -28.46 37.67 6.89
C MET A 1 -28.65 36.98 5.54
N LYS A 2 -27.60 36.92 4.70
CA LYS A 2 -27.68 36.37 3.34
C LYS A 2 -27.39 34.88 3.38
N SER A 3 -28.35 34.06 2.97
CA SER A 3 -28.19 32.61 2.82
C SER A 3 -28.11 32.29 1.32
N THR A 4 -26.94 31.87 0.85
CA THR A 4 -26.74 31.40 -0.53
C THR A 4 -26.20 29.98 -0.44
N VAL A 5 -27.07 29.02 -0.74
CA VAL A 5 -26.72 27.60 -0.91
C VAL A 5 -26.12 27.43 -2.31
N LEU A 6 -24.89 26.93 -2.41
CA LEU A 6 -24.27 26.58 -3.69
C LEU A 6 -24.48 25.09 -3.98
N LEU A 7 -25.06 24.83 -5.15
CA LEU A 7 -25.42 23.54 -5.72
C LEU A 7 -24.19 22.68 -6.06
N ALA A 8 -24.28 21.40 -5.74
CA ALA A 8 -23.32 20.35 -6.09
C ALA A 8 -23.26 20.13 -7.62
N SER A 9 -22.05 20.12 -8.19
CA SER A 9 -21.82 19.75 -9.59
C SER A 9 -21.29 18.31 -9.64
N ILE A 10 -22.08 17.41 -10.22
CA ILE A 10 -21.68 16.03 -10.52
C ILE A 10 -21.05 16.05 -11.92
N ALA A 11 -19.74 15.81 -12.01
CA ALA A 11 -19.07 15.58 -13.29
C ALA A 11 -19.00 14.06 -13.56
N VAL A 12 -19.70 13.59 -14.58
CA VAL A 12 -19.55 12.23 -15.12
C VAL A 12 -18.28 12.20 -15.95
N LEU A 13 -17.30 11.39 -15.55
CA LEU A 13 -16.08 11.15 -16.32
C LEU A 13 -16.20 9.81 -17.04
N ALA A 14 -16.55 9.86 -18.33
CA ALA A 14 -16.38 8.74 -19.25
C ALA A 14 -14.98 8.84 -19.87
N ALA A 15 -14.15 7.81 -19.69
CA ALA A 15 -12.87 7.70 -20.37
C ALA A 15 -12.73 6.32 -21.03
N SER A 16 -12.49 6.39 -22.33
CA SER A 16 -12.36 5.33 -23.33
C SER A 16 -11.17 4.40 -23.13
N PHE A 17 -11.37 3.09 -23.31
CA PHE A 17 -10.30 2.11 -23.41
C PHE A 17 -9.71 2.12 -24.82
N SER A 18 -8.48 2.61 -24.98
CA SER A 18 -7.67 2.41 -26.19
C SER A 18 -6.79 1.18 -26.00
N ALA A 19 -6.98 0.14 -26.81
CA ALA A 19 -6.11 -1.02 -26.87
C ALA A 19 -4.84 -0.70 -27.70
N PRO A 20 -3.63 -1.05 -27.23
CA PRO A 20 -2.48 -1.13 -28.12
C PRO A 20 -2.33 -2.56 -28.67
N LEU A 21 -2.52 -2.70 -29.98
CA LEU A 21 -1.90 -3.78 -30.74
C LEU A 21 -0.39 -3.52 -30.76
N LEU A 22 0.41 -4.40 -30.15
CA LEU A 22 1.85 -4.45 -30.40
C LEU A 22 2.23 -5.86 -30.83
N ALA A 23 2.10 -6.10 -32.13
CA ALA A 23 2.95 -7.03 -32.84
C ALA A 23 4.31 -6.34 -33.04
N GLN A 24 5.34 -6.75 -32.29
CA GLN A 24 6.71 -6.43 -32.67
C GLN A 24 7.64 -7.52 -32.15
N GLY A 25 8.09 -8.37 -33.07
CA GLY A 25 9.17 -9.31 -32.83
C GLY A 25 10.50 -8.60 -32.64
N ARG A 26 11.35 -9.18 -31.80
CA ARG A 26 12.65 -9.72 -32.20
C ARG A 26 13.29 -10.43 -31.01
N ASP A 27 13.71 -11.64 -31.30
CA ASP A 27 14.67 -12.42 -30.54
C ASP A 27 16.02 -11.68 -30.58
N HIS A 28 16.62 -11.41 -29.42
CA HIS A 28 18.05 -11.19 -29.24
C HIS A 28 18.41 -11.42 -27.78
N GLY A 29 19.23 -12.44 -27.56
CA GLY A 29 19.78 -12.79 -26.26
C GLY A 29 20.55 -11.65 -25.63
N GLN A 30 20.37 -11.50 -24.32
CA GLN A 30 21.29 -10.75 -23.50
C GLN A 30 21.49 -11.46 -22.16
N ASP A 31 22.59 -12.20 -22.13
CA ASP A 31 23.32 -12.56 -20.93
C ASP A 31 23.78 -11.25 -20.26
N ARG A 32 23.37 -11.04 -19.00
CA ARG A 32 23.96 -10.18 -17.95
C ARG A 32 22.92 -9.74 -16.93
N GLY A 33 23.22 -9.98 -15.66
CA GLY A 33 22.68 -9.20 -14.55
C GLY A 33 22.18 -10.04 -13.38
N HIS A 34 23.03 -10.15 -12.37
CA HIS A 34 22.62 -10.49 -11.01
C HIS A 34 21.49 -9.57 -10.50
N ASP A 35 20.79 -10.02 -9.46
CA ASP A 35 19.93 -9.24 -8.57
C ASP A 35 18.49 -8.94 -9.01
N ARG A 36 17.60 -9.91 -8.74
CA ARG A 36 16.27 -9.73 -8.08
C ARG A 36 15.43 -11.01 -8.23
N ARG A 37 15.73 -12.02 -7.42
CA ARG A 37 14.81 -13.17 -7.22
C ARG A 37 14.31 -13.24 -5.77
N HIS A 38 13.89 -12.10 -5.23
CA HIS A 38 13.07 -12.02 -4.01
C HIS A 38 11.71 -11.35 -4.26
N ALA A 39 11.19 -11.39 -5.48
CA ALA A 39 9.75 -11.27 -5.68
C ALA A 39 9.14 -12.65 -5.47
N ALA A 40 9.08 -13.10 -4.21
CA ALA A 40 8.16 -14.17 -3.87
C ALA A 40 6.76 -13.67 -4.25
N PRO A 41 5.99 -14.40 -5.08
CA PRO A 41 4.59 -14.05 -5.24
C PRO A 41 3.98 -14.04 -3.84
N LEU A 42 3.37 -12.92 -3.44
CA LEU A 42 2.49 -12.87 -2.27
C LEU A 42 1.40 -13.90 -2.54
N SER A 43 1.68 -15.14 -2.15
CA SER A 43 0.71 -16.21 -2.15
C SER A 43 -0.39 -15.72 -1.24
N THR A 44 -1.53 -15.47 -1.86
CA THR A 44 -2.78 -15.17 -1.19
C THR A 44 -2.91 -16.14 -0.03
N ALA A 45 -2.88 -15.61 1.20
CA ALA A 45 -3.24 -16.33 2.41
C ALA A 45 -4.75 -16.61 2.35
N SER A 46 -5.12 -17.47 1.41
CA SER A 46 -6.45 -17.95 1.13
C SER A 46 -6.88 -18.83 2.30
N GLY A 47 -7.77 -18.30 3.14
CA GLY A 47 -8.46 -19.06 4.18
C GLY A 47 -8.66 -18.36 5.52
N ALA A 48 -7.73 -17.46 5.92
CA ALA A 48 -7.79 -16.75 7.21
C ALA A 48 -7.54 -15.23 7.11
N ALA A 49 -7.26 -14.73 5.90
CA ALA A 49 -6.82 -13.35 5.65
C ALA A 49 -7.93 -12.30 5.60
N ARG A 50 -8.89 -12.35 6.54
CA ARG A 50 -9.95 -11.33 6.66
C ARG A 50 -9.92 -10.54 7.97
N SER A 51 -8.86 -10.67 8.77
CA SER A 51 -8.69 -9.94 10.03
C SER A 51 -8.07 -8.56 9.83
N MET A 52 -6.95 -8.44 9.13
CA MET A 52 -6.28 -7.16 8.88
C MET A 52 -6.74 -6.48 7.58
N GLN A 53 -7.27 -5.27 7.71
CA GLN A 53 -7.64 -4.39 6.60
C GLN A 53 -6.60 -3.28 6.45
N ALA A 54 -6.22 -2.96 5.22
CA ALA A 54 -5.37 -1.80 4.97
C ALA A 54 -6.13 -0.51 5.28
N VAL A 55 -5.46 0.44 5.93
CA VAL A 55 -5.97 1.79 6.17
C VAL A 55 -5.26 2.75 5.22
N ASP A 56 -6.03 3.47 4.42
CA ASP A 56 -5.49 4.42 3.44
C ASP A 56 -4.67 5.51 4.14
N ASN A 57 -3.46 5.74 3.61
CA ASN A 57 -2.57 6.81 4.04
C ASN A 57 -2.24 7.71 2.85
N ALA A 58 -2.88 8.88 2.79
CA ALA A 58 -2.70 9.85 1.72
C ALA A 58 -1.50 10.80 1.95
N ALA A 59 -0.62 10.48 2.90
CA ALA A 59 0.50 11.36 3.24
C ALA A 59 1.45 11.53 2.04
N GLN A 60 1.81 12.78 1.77
CA GLN A 60 2.68 13.18 0.66
C GLN A 60 4.14 13.31 1.09
N PRO A 61 5.12 13.27 0.16
CA PRO A 61 6.52 13.50 0.49
C PRO A 61 6.73 14.76 1.34
N GLY A 62 7.52 14.65 2.41
CA GLY A 62 7.74 15.72 3.39
C GLY A 62 6.75 15.74 4.56
N GLN A 63 5.66 14.97 4.51
CA GLN A 63 4.77 14.79 5.65
C GLN A 63 5.27 13.66 6.56
N ARG A 64 5.01 13.78 7.87
CA ARG A 64 5.51 12.83 8.88
C ARG A 64 5.07 11.38 8.65
N ALA A 65 3.85 11.19 8.14
CA ALA A 65 3.28 9.87 7.86
C ALA A 65 3.64 9.34 6.46
N HIS A 66 4.41 10.06 5.65
CA HIS A 66 4.78 9.60 4.32
C HIS A 66 5.58 8.29 4.38
N GLY A 67 5.17 7.30 3.58
CA GLY A 67 5.79 5.98 3.52
C GLY A 67 5.37 5.00 4.62
N TRP A 68 4.61 5.46 5.63
CA TRP A 68 4.04 4.57 6.65
C TRP A 68 2.87 3.78 6.08
N ARG A 69 2.74 2.51 6.51
CA ARG A 69 1.63 1.63 6.11
C ARG A 69 0.88 1.18 7.35
N TYR A 70 -0.45 1.24 7.29
CA TYR A 70 -1.32 0.99 8.42
C TYR A 70 -2.31 -0.13 8.10
N PHE A 71 -2.53 -1.00 9.07
CA PHE A 71 -3.51 -2.07 9.00
C PHE A 71 -4.27 -2.17 10.31
N SER A 72 -5.57 -2.42 10.26
CA SER A 72 -6.41 -2.58 11.44
C SER A 72 -7.39 -3.75 11.32
N ASP A 73 -7.70 -4.36 12.46
CA ASP A 73 -8.74 -5.39 12.58
C ASP A 73 -9.90 -4.71 13.30
N PRO A 74 -10.96 -4.34 12.58
CA PRO A 74 -12.07 -3.64 13.20
C PRO A 74 -12.83 -4.51 14.22
N ALA A 75 -12.71 -5.84 14.17
CA ALA A 75 -13.38 -6.73 15.11
C ALA A 75 -12.59 -6.90 16.43
N TRP A 76 -11.26 -6.85 16.38
CA TRP A 76 -10.40 -7.17 17.53
C TRP A 76 -9.55 -6.00 18.04
N GLN A 77 -9.72 -4.80 17.48
CA GLN A 77 -8.93 -3.60 17.82
C GLN A 77 -7.41 -3.84 17.71
N HIS A 78 -7.03 -4.78 16.86
CA HIS A 78 -5.63 -5.02 16.55
C HIS A 78 -5.18 -4.02 15.48
N ALA A 79 -3.92 -3.59 15.56
CA ALA A 79 -3.35 -2.76 14.50
C ALA A 79 -1.90 -3.16 14.23
N VAL A 80 -1.52 -3.11 12.96
CA VAL A 80 -0.13 -3.23 12.52
C VAL A 80 0.27 -1.93 11.83
N VAL A 81 1.44 -1.42 12.17
CA VAL A 81 2.03 -0.24 11.55
C VAL A 81 3.43 -0.59 11.07
N ILE A 82 3.72 -0.27 9.81
CA ILE A 82 5.03 -0.54 9.20
C ILE A 82 5.69 0.80 8.88
N SER A 83 6.90 1.01 9.41
CA SER A 83 7.70 2.19 9.11
C SER A 83 8.17 2.17 7.65
N PRO A 84 8.54 3.33 7.07
CA PRO A 84 9.16 3.38 5.74
C PRO A 84 10.44 2.53 5.63
N GLN A 85 11.13 2.28 6.76
CA GLN A 85 12.34 1.47 6.85
C GLN A 85 12.05 -0.04 6.97
N GLY A 86 10.79 -0.42 7.19
CA GLY A 86 10.37 -1.81 7.34
C GLY A 86 10.25 -2.28 8.79
N ASP A 87 10.27 -1.38 9.77
CA ASP A 87 10.01 -1.74 11.17
C ASP A 87 8.53 -2.03 11.40
N TYR A 88 8.25 -3.10 12.12
CA TYR A 88 6.92 -3.58 12.42
C TYR A 88 6.54 -3.22 13.85
N TYR A 89 5.42 -2.53 13.97
CA TYR A 89 4.76 -2.22 15.23
C TYR A 89 3.40 -2.90 15.27
N PHE A 90 3.03 -3.42 16.44
CA PHE A 90 1.76 -4.09 16.65
C PHE A 90 1.05 -3.50 17.87
N SER A 91 -0.28 -3.44 17.84
CA SER A 91 -1.13 -3.02 18.94
C SER A 91 -2.27 -4.02 19.11
N ARG A 92 -2.69 -4.25 20.36
CA ARG A 92 -3.92 -4.98 20.68
C ARG A 92 -4.97 -4.08 21.36
N GLY A 93 -4.93 -2.79 21.07
CA GLY A 93 -5.72 -1.75 21.75
C GLY A 93 -5.03 -1.14 22.96
N ASP A 94 -3.83 -1.61 23.31
CA ASP A 94 -3.00 -1.16 24.44
C ASP A 94 -1.90 -0.16 24.04
N GLY A 95 -1.81 0.18 22.76
CA GLY A 95 -0.78 1.04 22.20
C GLY A 95 0.18 0.28 21.28
N LEU A 96 0.98 1.02 20.52
CA LEU A 96 1.93 0.45 19.57
C LEU A 96 3.21 0.00 20.29
N ARG A 97 3.56 -1.28 20.09
CA ARG A 97 4.85 -1.86 20.50
C ARG A 97 5.64 -2.27 19.27
N TRP A 98 6.96 -2.07 19.31
CA TRP A 98 7.87 -2.62 18.31
C TRP A 98 7.91 -4.16 18.44
N VAL A 99 7.90 -4.86 17.31
CA VAL A 99 7.87 -6.34 17.26
C VAL A 99 9.02 -6.92 16.47
N ALA A 100 9.39 -6.26 15.37
CA ALA A 100 10.49 -6.66 14.52
C ALA A 100 10.96 -5.45 13.70
N GLY A 101 12.18 -5.49 13.22
CA GLY A 101 12.73 -4.47 12.34
C GLY A 101 13.97 -5.00 11.66
N THR A 102 14.46 -4.23 10.70
CA THR A 102 15.75 -4.49 10.08
C THR A 102 16.82 -4.30 11.15
N PRO A 103 17.69 -5.28 11.44
CA PRO A 103 18.80 -5.06 12.35
C PRO A 103 19.58 -3.85 11.87
N THR A 104 19.63 -2.80 12.68
CA THR A 104 20.56 -1.70 12.43
C THR A 104 21.94 -2.25 12.76
N ASP A 105 22.78 -2.46 11.75
CA ASP A 105 24.22 -2.67 11.97
C ASP A 105 24.72 -1.52 12.85
N VAL A 106 25.21 -1.86 14.04
CA VAL A 106 25.79 -0.94 15.02
C VAL A 106 27.29 -0.85 14.84
#